data_AF-A0A5S3Y231-F1
#
_entry.id   AF-A0A5S3Y231-F1
#
_cell.length_a   1.000
_cell.length_b   1.000
_cell.length_c   1.000
_cell.angle_alpha   90.00
_cell.angle_beta   90.00
_cell.angle_gamma   90.00
#
_symmetry.space_group_name_H-M   'P 1'
#
loop_
_entity.id
_entity.type
_entity.pdbx_description
1 polymer ?
#
loop_
_entity_poly.entity_id
_entity_poly.type
_entity_poly.pdbx_seq_one_letter_code
_entity_poly.pdbx_strand_id
1 'polypeptide(L)'
;MEKQNKKAFTKREWIQLIITLTIVQAFFWYAVFENSQSASALGYVSFAGTLVSIILAVLAIGYTYGESISQKNKSDGLANQISTLGSLIESVELEAKSLEKIQDIANELSKFIGSYKADKDTSEKHLKHIRENLSNFTKMSSSPISNDTGPQRPIDKLINSNRSPLDEACYLLLVYVEKNQDGEGFDVIDVSLDEFLPDTPMNLSSEFFLGALYTQYSLLLSYGFIQEEVEDGPFKIDPDLREFIVNEMPTNRGNNSNSYNEFLHELKRMVKAS
;
A
#
# COMPACT_ATOMS: atom_id res chain seq x y z
N MET A 1 -14.83 -42.87 21.12
CA MET A 1 -16.07 -43.61 20.84
C MET A 1 -16.05 -44.05 19.38
N GLU A 2 -15.63 -45.29 19.12
CA GLU A 2 -15.57 -45.86 17.78
C GLU A 2 -16.99 -46.02 17.20
N LYS A 3 -17.21 -45.46 16.01
CA LYS A 3 -18.40 -45.74 15.20
C LYS A 3 -18.30 -47.19 14.72
N GLN A 4 -18.99 -48.10 15.40
CA GLN A 4 -19.19 -49.45 14.87
C GLN A 4 -19.97 -49.36 13.55
N ASN A 5 -19.29 -49.68 12.46
CA ASN A 5 -19.84 -49.80 11.12
C ASN A 5 -20.89 -50.91 11.12
N LYS A 6 -22.19 -50.55 11.12
CA LYS A 6 -23.28 -51.49 10.87
C LYS A 6 -23.21 -51.94 9.41
N LYS A 7 -22.48 -53.02 9.12
CA LYS A 7 -22.51 -53.67 7.81
C LYS A 7 -23.93 -54.16 7.53
N ALA A 8 -24.52 -53.70 6.44
CA ALA A 8 -25.83 -54.16 6.01
C ALA A 8 -25.75 -55.62 5.55
N PHE A 9 -26.70 -56.45 6.00
CA PHE A 9 -26.75 -57.87 5.63
C PHE A 9 -26.96 -58.07 4.13
N THR A 10 -26.20 -59.00 3.58
CA THR A 10 -26.22 -59.40 2.18
C THR A 10 -27.43 -60.29 1.90
N LYS A 11 -27.95 -60.31 0.65
CA LYS A 11 -29.15 -61.10 0.28
C LYS A 11 -29.04 -62.60 0.66
N ARG A 12 -27.83 -63.17 0.62
CA ARG A 12 -27.57 -64.58 1.01
C ARG A 12 -27.72 -64.80 2.51
N GLU A 13 -27.25 -63.86 3.33
CA GLU A 13 -27.34 -63.93 4.79
C GLU A 13 -28.79 -63.79 5.25
N TRP A 14 -29.58 -62.95 4.57
CA TRP A 14 -31.02 -62.84 4.79
C TRP A 14 -31.76 -64.15 4.54
N ILE A 15 -31.46 -64.86 3.45
CA ILE A 15 -32.08 -66.14 3.14
C ILE A 15 -31.71 -67.20 4.20
N GLN A 16 -30.43 -67.26 4.58
CA GLN A 16 -29.98 -68.18 5.63
C GLN A 16 -30.68 -67.90 6.96
N LEU A 17 -30.81 -66.62 7.34
CA LEU A 17 -31.50 -66.21 8.56
C LEU A 17 -32.96 -66.64 8.56
N ILE A 18 -33.68 -66.45 7.45
CA ILE A 18 -35.09 -66.87 7.30
C ILE A 18 -35.21 -68.39 7.47
N ILE A 19 -34.33 -69.17 6.85
CA ILE A 19 -34.34 -70.64 6.95
C ILE A 19 -34.08 -71.08 8.40
N THR A 20 -33.06 -70.53 9.05
CA THR A 20 -32.77 -70.85 10.46
C THR A 20 -33.94 -70.49 11.37
N LEU A 21 -34.57 -69.33 11.17
CA LEU A 21 -35.72 -68.90 11.96
C LEU A 21 -36.92 -69.83 11.77
N THR A 22 -37.14 -70.31 10.55
CA THR A 22 -38.23 -71.25 10.21
C THR A 22 -38.03 -72.61 10.90
N ILE A 23 -36.79 -73.12 10.93
CA ILE A 23 -36.47 -74.38 11.64
C ILE A 23 -36.72 -74.24 13.15
N VAL A 24 -36.28 -73.12 13.74
CA VAL A 24 -36.51 -72.85 15.16
C VAL A 24 -38.01 -72.75 15.46
N GLN A 25 -38.80 -72.09 14.61
CA GLN A 25 -40.25 -72.05 14.75
C GLN A 25 -40.90 -73.43 14.68
N ALA A 26 -40.48 -74.29 13.75
CA ALA A 26 -40.98 -75.66 13.65
C ALA A 26 -40.68 -76.48 14.91
N PHE A 27 -39.49 -76.28 15.51
CA PHE A 27 -39.12 -76.91 16.77
C PHE A 27 -40.03 -76.47 17.92
N PHE A 28 -40.29 -75.17 18.07
CA PHE A 28 -41.21 -74.68 19.09
C PHE A 28 -42.63 -75.19 18.86
N TRP A 29 -43.10 -75.23 17.62
CA TRP A 29 -44.43 -75.76 17.30
C TRP A 29 -44.56 -77.23 17.70
N TYR A 30 -43.54 -78.04 17.42
CA TYR A 30 -43.47 -79.44 17.84
C TYR A 30 -43.49 -79.59 19.37
N ALA A 31 -42.66 -78.83 20.09
CA ALA A 31 -42.60 -78.87 21.54
C ALA A 31 -43.93 -78.45 22.20
N VAL A 32 -44.62 -77.45 21.63
CA VAL A 32 -45.95 -77.02 22.08
C VAL A 32 -47.00 -78.07 21.76
N PHE A 33 -46.93 -78.70 20.59
CA PHE A 33 -47.86 -79.76 20.18
C PHE A 33 -47.78 -80.96 21.14
N GLU A 34 -46.58 -81.39 21.51
CA GLU A 34 -46.39 -82.50 22.46
C GLU A 34 -46.92 -82.17 23.87
N ASN A 35 -46.85 -80.91 24.29
CA ASN A 35 -47.34 -80.45 25.59
C ASN A 35 -48.80 -79.91 25.57
N SER A 36 -49.49 -80.00 24.42
CA SER A 36 -50.81 -79.38 24.20
C SER A 36 -51.95 -80.01 25.01
N GLN A 37 -51.74 -81.19 25.61
CA GLN A 37 -52.73 -81.84 26.47
C GLN A 37 -52.94 -81.11 27.81
N SER A 38 -52.05 -80.18 28.19
CA SER A 38 -52.20 -79.35 29.38
C SER A 38 -52.78 -77.98 29.02
N ALA A 39 -54.03 -77.71 29.42
CA ALA A 39 -54.74 -76.46 29.14
C ALA A 39 -53.98 -75.18 29.60
N SER A 40 -53.09 -75.31 30.58
CA SER A 40 -52.25 -74.20 31.06
C SER A 40 -51.18 -73.76 30.04
N ALA A 41 -50.65 -74.69 29.23
CA ALA A 41 -49.61 -74.37 28.23
C ALA A 41 -50.15 -73.50 27.09
N LEU A 42 -51.41 -73.72 26.68
CA LEU A 42 -52.06 -72.96 25.62
C LEU A 42 -52.23 -71.47 25.98
N GLY A 43 -52.54 -71.18 27.25
CA GLY A 43 -52.67 -69.81 27.75
C GLY A 43 -51.36 -69.02 27.72
N TYR A 44 -50.24 -69.64 28.09
CA TYR A 44 -48.92 -69.00 28.03
C TYR A 44 -48.49 -68.69 26.59
N VAL A 45 -48.77 -69.59 25.64
CA VAL A 45 -48.48 -69.37 24.21
C VAL A 45 -49.31 -68.19 23.67
N SER A 46 -50.60 -68.10 24.04
CA SER A 46 -51.45 -66.98 23.63
C SER A 46 -50.96 -65.64 24.19
N PHE A 47 -50.60 -65.58 25.47
CA PHE A 47 -50.06 -64.37 26.10
C PHE A 47 -48.71 -63.94 25.49
N ALA A 48 -47.80 -64.90 25.28
CA ALA A 48 -46.53 -64.64 24.60
C ALA A 48 -46.75 -64.13 23.17
N GLY A 49 -47.73 -64.66 22.45
CA GLY A 49 -48.12 -64.17 21.12
C GLY A 49 -48.58 -62.71 21.12
N THR A 50 -49.43 -62.31 22.06
CA THR A 50 -49.86 -60.90 22.21
C THR A 50 -48.69 -59.99 22.56
N LEU A 51 -47.83 -60.41 23.48
CA LEU A 51 -46.67 -59.62 23.90
C LEU A 51 -45.68 -59.41 22.74
N VAL A 52 -45.38 -60.47 21.97
CA VAL A 52 -44.53 -60.37 20.77
C VAL A 52 -45.15 -59.45 19.72
N SER A 53 -46.47 -59.51 19.53
CA SER A 53 -47.18 -58.62 18.59
C SER A 53 -47.04 -57.14 18.97
N ILE A 54 -47.17 -56.80 20.27
CA ILE A 54 -46.96 -55.43 20.77
C ILE A 54 -45.52 -54.98 20.53
N ILE A 55 -44.52 -55.82 20.84
CA ILE A 55 -43.11 -55.49 20.63
C ILE A 55 -42.82 -55.23 19.15
N LEU A 56 -43.33 -56.08 18.26
CA LEU A 56 -43.15 -55.91 16.81
C LEU A 56 -43.80 -54.63 16.30
N ALA A 57 -44.99 -54.28 16.79
CA ALA A 57 -45.65 -53.02 16.44
C ALA A 57 -44.82 -51.80 16.87
N VAL A 58 -44.28 -51.81 18.09
CA VAL A 58 -43.41 -50.72 18.59
C VAL A 58 -42.12 -50.63 17.78
N LEU A 59 -41.51 -51.77 17.42
CA LEU A 59 -40.31 -51.79 16.57
C LEU A 59 -40.57 -51.23 15.17
N ALA A 60 -41.72 -51.57 14.57
CA ALA A 60 -42.10 -51.04 13.26
C ALA A 60 -42.24 -49.51 13.31
N ILE A 61 -42.94 -48.97 14.31
CA ILE A 61 -43.09 -47.53 14.50
C ILE A 61 -41.72 -46.87 14.72
N GLY A 62 -40.86 -47.45 15.56
CA GLY A 62 -39.52 -46.94 15.83
C GLY A 62 -38.64 -46.91 14.59
N TYR A 63 -38.70 -47.94 13.74
CA TYR A 63 -37.97 -48.00 12.47
C TYR A 63 -38.45 -46.92 11.51
N THR A 64 -39.76 -46.78 11.28
CA THR A 64 -40.32 -45.74 10.40
C THR A 64 -39.96 -44.34 10.88
N TYR A 65 -39.96 -44.10 12.19
CA TYR A 65 -39.56 -42.82 12.77
C TYR A 65 -38.07 -42.53 12.59
N GLY A 66 -37.21 -43.52 12.85
CA GLY A 66 -35.76 -43.41 12.65
C GLY A 66 -35.39 -43.17 11.19
N GLU A 67 -36.07 -43.85 10.26
CA GLU A 67 -35.91 -43.64 8.83
C GLU A 67 -36.34 -42.22 8.42
N SER A 68 -37.47 -41.73 8.91
CA SER A 68 -37.97 -40.38 8.64
C SER A 68 -36.99 -39.29 9.11
N ILE A 69 -36.38 -39.45 10.28
CA ILE A 69 -35.32 -38.55 10.77
C ILE A 69 -34.08 -38.63 9.89
N SER A 70 -33.65 -39.84 9.53
CA SER A 70 -32.48 -40.01 8.66
C SER A 70 -32.70 -39.38 7.28
N GLN A 71 -33.91 -39.46 6.72
CA GLN A 71 -34.26 -38.82 5.46
C GLN A 71 -34.27 -37.29 5.60
N LYS A 72 -34.84 -36.75 6.70
CA LYS A 72 -34.82 -35.30 6.98
C LYS A 72 -33.39 -34.76 7.08
N ASN A 73 -32.52 -35.41 7.85
CA ASN A 73 -31.12 -34.98 7.99
C ASN A 73 -30.35 -35.03 6.65
N LYS A 74 -30.64 -36.01 5.79
CA LYS A 74 -30.07 -36.07 4.44
C LYS A 74 -30.58 -34.93 3.55
N SER A 75 -31.86 -34.58 3.66
CA SER A 75 -32.47 -33.44 2.95
C SER A 75 -31.85 -32.11 3.38
N ASP A 76 -31.65 -31.89 4.68
CA ASP A 76 -31.01 -30.68 5.21
C ASP A 76 -29.53 -30.61 4.77
N GLY A 77 -28.84 -31.76 4.73
CA GLY A 77 -27.48 -31.85 4.18
C GLY A 77 -27.41 -31.48 2.70
N LEU A 78 -28.38 -31.92 1.88
CA LEU A 78 -28.49 -31.57 0.48
C LEU A 78 -28.79 -30.07 0.29
N ALA A 79 -29.69 -29.50 1.08
CA ALA A 79 -30.00 -28.08 1.04
C ALA A 79 -28.75 -27.21 1.33
N ASN A 80 -27.95 -27.60 2.32
CA ASN A 80 -26.69 -26.93 2.63
C ASN A 80 -25.66 -27.06 1.50
N GLN A 81 -25.57 -28.23 0.84
CA GLN A 81 -24.71 -28.41 -0.33
C GLN A 81 -25.15 -27.54 -1.50
N ILE A 82 -26.45 -27.42 -1.77
CA ILE A 82 -26.99 -26.53 -2.81
C ILE A 82 -26.70 -25.06 -2.47
N SER A 83 -26.88 -24.66 -1.21
CA SER A 83 -26.54 -23.30 -0.77
C SER A 83 -25.06 -22.99 -0.95
N THR A 84 -24.18 -23.95 -0.63
CA THR A 84 -22.73 -23.80 -0.82
C THR A 84 -22.41 -23.68 -2.31
N LEU A 85 -23.04 -24.49 -3.16
CA LEU A 85 -22.86 -24.41 -4.62
C LEU A 85 -23.33 -23.07 -5.18
N GLY A 86 -24.43 -22.51 -4.68
CA GLY A 86 -24.89 -21.16 -5.03
C GLY A 86 -23.86 -20.08 -4.69
N SER A 87 -23.25 -20.14 -3.50
CA SER A 87 -22.19 -19.20 -3.11
C SER A 87 -20.91 -19.35 -3.95
N LEU A 88 -20.58 -20.57 -4.38
CA LEU A 88 -19.47 -20.83 -5.30
C LEU A 88 -19.74 -20.22 -6.69
N ILE A 89 -20.97 -20.34 -7.20
CA ILE A 89 -21.37 -19.73 -8.48
C ILE A 89 -21.28 -18.20 -8.40
N GLU A 90 -21.78 -17.59 -7.33
CA GLU A 90 -21.69 -16.14 -7.09
C GLU A 90 -20.24 -15.66 -7.01
N SER A 91 -19.37 -16.45 -6.35
CA SER A 91 -17.93 -16.17 -6.28
C SER A 91 -17.26 -16.24 -7.66
N VAL A 92 -17.62 -17.22 -8.49
CA VAL A 92 -17.12 -17.36 -9.87
C VAL A 92 -17.61 -16.20 -10.75
N GLU A 93 -18.86 -15.75 -10.58
CA GLU A 93 -19.39 -14.59 -11.30
C GLU A 93 -18.64 -13.29 -10.93
N LEU A 94 -18.34 -13.09 -9.64
CA LEU A 94 -17.50 -11.99 -9.15
C LEU A 94 -16.08 -12.04 -9.73
N GLU A 95 -15.50 -13.24 -9.85
CA GLU A 95 -14.17 -13.45 -10.41
C GLU A 95 -14.15 -13.15 -11.92
N ALA A 96 -15.19 -13.57 -12.66
CA ALA A 96 -15.37 -13.25 -14.07
C ALA A 96 -15.54 -11.73 -14.30
N LYS A 97 -16.30 -11.04 -13.44
CA LYS A 97 -16.45 -9.58 -13.48
C LYS A 97 -15.16 -8.85 -13.11
N SER A 98 -14.34 -9.45 -12.27
CA SER A 98 -13.00 -8.94 -11.97
C SER A 98 -12.05 -9.11 -13.15
N LEU A 99 -12.17 -10.19 -13.92
CA LEU A 99 -11.45 -10.37 -15.19
C LEU A 99 -11.81 -9.30 -16.23
N GLU A 100 -13.10 -8.94 -16.35
CA GLU A 100 -13.54 -7.85 -17.23
C GLU A 100 -12.87 -6.52 -16.86
N LYS A 101 -12.84 -6.20 -15.55
CA LYS A 101 -12.11 -5.02 -15.05
C LYS A 101 -10.61 -5.09 -15.33
N ILE A 102 -9.98 -6.26 -15.22
CA ILE A 102 -8.56 -6.43 -15.56
C ILE A 102 -8.32 -6.17 -17.06
N GLN A 103 -9.26 -6.58 -17.92
CA GLN A 103 -9.17 -6.33 -19.34
C GLN A 103 -9.35 -4.83 -19.69
N ASP A 104 -10.23 -4.13 -18.99
CA ASP A 104 -10.36 -2.68 -19.08
C ASP A 104 -9.08 -1.96 -18.64
N ILE A 105 -8.50 -2.37 -17.50
CA ILE A 105 -7.21 -1.84 -17.02
C ILE A 105 -6.10 -2.11 -18.04
N ALA A 106 -6.06 -3.31 -18.65
CA ALA A 106 -5.07 -3.64 -19.67
C ALA A 106 -5.23 -2.77 -20.93
N ASN A 107 -6.47 -2.49 -21.35
CA ASN A 107 -6.76 -1.58 -22.46
C ASN A 107 -6.35 -0.13 -22.14
N GLU A 108 -6.62 0.32 -20.91
CA GLU A 108 -6.24 1.64 -20.44
C GLU A 108 -4.71 1.79 -20.32
N LEU A 109 -4.02 0.76 -19.82
CA LEU A 109 -2.56 0.70 -19.77
C LEU A 109 -1.94 0.72 -21.17
N SER A 110 -2.54 0.01 -22.13
CA SER A 110 -2.09 0.03 -23.53
C SER A 110 -2.24 1.41 -24.16
N LYS A 111 -3.37 2.10 -23.91
CA LYS A 111 -3.57 3.51 -24.30
C LYS A 111 -2.55 4.43 -23.64
N PHE A 112 -2.30 4.24 -22.34
CA PHE A 112 -1.32 5.02 -21.59
C PHE A 112 0.09 4.85 -22.17
N ILE A 113 0.53 3.62 -22.44
CA ILE A 113 1.82 3.34 -23.08
C ILE A 113 1.90 3.99 -24.46
N GLY A 114 0.82 3.94 -25.24
CA GLY A 114 0.73 4.65 -26.53
C GLY A 114 0.93 6.16 -26.37
N SER A 115 0.24 6.78 -25.42
CA SER A 115 0.36 8.21 -25.14
C SER A 115 1.75 8.60 -24.61
N TYR A 116 2.32 7.79 -23.72
CA TYR A 116 3.66 7.99 -23.18
C TYR A 116 4.74 7.90 -24.26
N LYS A 117 4.60 6.95 -25.18
CA LYS A 117 5.52 6.83 -26.32
C LYS A 117 5.44 8.05 -27.22
N ALA A 118 4.23 8.55 -27.52
CA ALA A 118 4.03 9.77 -28.30
C ALA A 118 4.60 11.02 -27.60
N ASP A 119 4.43 11.10 -26.28
CA ASP A 119 4.93 12.21 -25.47
C ASP A 119 6.47 12.20 -25.36
N LYS A 120 7.06 11.01 -25.22
CA LYS A 120 8.51 10.82 -25.30
C LYS A 120 9.07 11.25 -26.66
N ASP A 121 8.42 10.85 -27.76
CA ASP A 121 8.82 11.22 -29.12
C ASP A 121 8.74 12.74 -29.33
N THR A 122 7.74 13.38 -28.72
CA THR A 122 7.53 14.82 -28.74
C THR A 122 8.59 15.53 -27.89
N SER A 123 8.87 15.03 -26.70
CA SER A 123 9.96 15.51 -25.84
C SER A 123 11.33 15.38 -26.50
N GLU A 124 11.63 14.28 -27.20
CA GLU A 124 12.88 14.13 -27.96
C GLU A 124 12.98 15.18 -29.08
N LYS A 125 11.88 15.47 -29.80
CA LYS A 125 11.83 16.56 -30.78
C LYS A 125 12.07 17.92 -30.12
N HIS A 126 11.47 18.19 -28.96
CA HIS A 126 11.71 19.42 -28.20
C HIS A 126 13.16 19.53 -27.75
N LEU A 127 13.77 18.47 -27.22
CA LEU A 127 15.18 18.44 -26.85
C LEU A 127 16.09 18.67 -28.05
N LYS A 128 15.75 18.11 -29.21
CA LYS A 128 16.47 18.37 -30.45
C LYS A 128 16.40 19.84 -30.84
N HIS A 129 15.22 20.46 -30.78
CA HIS A 129 15.06 21.90 -31.02
C HIS A 129 15.80 22.76 -30.01
N ILE A 130 15.78 22.39 -28.72
CA ILE A 130 16.57 23.08 -27.69
C ILE A 130 18.06 22.98 -28.00
N ARG A 131 18.54 21.80 -28.39
CA ARG A 131 19.94 21.58 -28.77
C ARG A 131 20.34 22.40 -30.00
N GLU A 132 19.48 22.45 -31.02
CA GLU A 132 19.66 23.28 -32.21
C GLU A 132 19.72 24.76 -31.83
N ASN A 133 18.78 25.24 -31.01
CA ASN A 133 18.74 26.61 -30.52
C ASN A 133 19.97 26.96 -29.67
N LEU A 134 20.40 26.06 -28.78
CA LEU A 134 21.61 26.21 -27.97
C LEU A 134 22.85 26.29 -28.87
N SER A 135 22.91 25.46 -29.91
CA SER A 135 24.02 25.47 -30.88
C SER A 135 24.05 26.76 -31.71
N ASN A 136 22.89 27.32 -32.04
CA ASN A 136 22.78 28.59 -32.74
C ASN A 136 23.16 29.76 -31.81
N PHE A 137 22.78 29.69 -30.53
CA PHE A 137 23.17 30.66 -29.52
C PHE A 137 24.67 30.66 -29.24
N THR A 138 25.28 29.48 -29.09
CA THR A 138 26.74 29.35 -28.92
C THR A 138 27.53 29.78 -30.16
N LYS A 139 26.99 29.56 -31.37
CA LYS A 139 27.58 30.11 -32.61
C LYS A 139 27.44 31.63 -32.73
N MET A 140 26.40 32.25 -32.14
CA MET A 140 26.30 33.71 -32.05
C MET A 140 27.26 34.31 -31.02
N SER A 141 27.73 33.53 -30.03
CA SER A 141 28.68 33.97 -29.02
C SER A 141 30.15 33.88 -29.45
N SER A 142 30.48 33.36 -30.63
CA SER A 142 31.85 33.39 -31.17
C SER A 142 32.15 34.73 -31.85
N SER A 143 32.00 35.81 -31.10
CA SER A 143 32.88 36.98 -31.27
C SER A 143 34.10 36.75 -30.36
N PRO A 144 35.33 37.08 -30.80
CA PRO A 144 36.54 36.66 -30.10
C PRO A 144 36.71 37.47 -28.81
N ILE A 145 36.24 36.94 -27.68
CA ILE A 145 36.58 37.46 -26.36
C ILE A 145 37.82 36.72 -25.87
N SER A 146 38.92 37.47 -25.96
CA SER A 146 40.17 37.40 -25.20
C SER A 146 40.41 36.16 -24.33
N ASN A 147 41.48 35.44 -24.67
CA ASN A 147 42.21 34.56 -23.76
C ASN A 147 42.77 35.36 -22.57
N ASP A 148 42.27 35.11 -21.35
CA ASP A 148 42.98 35.45 -20.11
C ASP A 148 42.46 34.51 -18.99
N THR A 149 43.14 33.36 -18.80
CA THR A 149 43.99 32.97 -17.66
C THR A 149 43.28 32.32 -16.46
N GLY A 150 43.63 31.05 -16.20
CA GLY A 150 43.50 30.38 -14.90
C GLY A 150 42.52 29.19 -14.82
N PRO A 151 42.83 28.12 -14.06
CA PRO A 151 41.84 27.11 -13.69
C PRO A 151 40.81 27.79 -12.79
N GLN A 152 39.65 28.12 -13.36
CA GLN A 152 38.53 28.68 -12.61
C GLN A 152 38.22 27.78 -11.41
N ARG A 153 38.23 28.38 -10.21
CA ARG A 153 37.83 27.67 -9.00
C ARG A 153 36.36 27.24 -9.18
N PRO A 154 35.91 26.12 -8.62
CA PRO A 154 34.51 25.68 -8.71
C PRO A 154 33.51 26.78 -8.33
N ILE A 155 33.94 27.69 -7.44
CA ILE A 155 33.23 28.91 -7.06
C ILE A 155 32.90 29.75 -8.32
N ASP A 156 33.85 30.07 -9.19
CA ASP A 156 33.65 30.96 -10.35
C ASP A 156 32.56 30.46 -11.32
N LYS A 157 32.28 29.15 -11.37
CA LYS A 157 31.20 28.57 -12.19
C LYS A 157 29.82 28.68 -11.54
N LEU A 158 29.74 28.48 -10.22
CA LEU A 158 28.52 28.71 -9.45
C LEU A 158 28.17 30.21 -9.42
N ILE A 159 29.20 31.05 -9.51
CA ILE A 159 29.13 32.48 -9.22
C ILE A 159 28.90 33.38 -10.45
N ASN A 160 29.42 33.01 -11.63
CA ASN A 160 29.32 33.86 -12.84
C ASN A 160 28.04 33.64 -13.69
N SER A 161 27.13 32.75 -13.27
CA SER A 161 25.91 32.44 -14.03
C SER A 161 24.74 33.24 -13.49
N ASN A 162 24.25 34.25 -14.24
CA ASN A 162 22.99 35.00 -14.05
C ASN A 162 22.19 34.64 -12.79
N ARG A 163 22.62 35.16 -11.64
CA ARG A 163 21.96 34.87 -10.36
C ARG A 163 20.62 35.56 -10.29
N SER A 164 19.61 34.85 -9.79
CA SER A 164 18.37 35.53 -9.44
C SER A 164 18.64 36.40 -8.21
N PRO A 165 17.95 37.55 -8.09
CA PRO A 165 18.06 38.36 -6.89
C PRO A 165 17.76 37.52 -5.63
N LEU A 166 16.77 36.62 -5.71
CA LEU A 166 16.40 35.67 -4.65
C LEU A 166 17.59 34.85 -4.14
N ASP A 167 18.44 34.37 -5.04
CA ASP A 167 19.64 33.62 -4.65
C ASP A 167 20.59 34.50 -3.84
N GLU A 168 20.79 35.76 -4.24
CA GLU A 168 21.64 36.72 -3.50
C GLU A 168 21.11 36.95 -2.07
N ALA A 169 19.80 37.10 -1.90
CA ALA A 169 19.21 37.22 -0.57
C ALA A 169 19.41 35.95 0.27
N CYS A 170 19.18 34.77 -0.30
CA CYS A 170 19.34 33.51 0.42
C CYS A 170 20.79 33.34 0.90
N TYR A 171 21.79 33.62 0.04
CA TYR A 171 23.19 33.53 0.45
C TYR A 171 23.56 34.52 1.56
N LEU A 172 23.08 35.77 1.47
CA LEU A 172 23.32 36.75 2.53
C LEU A 172 22.63 36.34 3.84
N LEU A 173 21.43 35.76 3.77
CA LEU A 173 20.72 35.26 4.95
C LEU A 173 21.47 34.08 5.59
N LEU A 174 22.06 33.18 4.81
CA LEU A 174 22.90 32.11 5.35
C LEU A 174 24.10 32.66 6.13
N VAL A 175 24.77 33.70 5.61
CA VAL A 175 25.88 34.36 6.32
C VAL A 175 25.39 35.05 7.59
N TYR A 176 24.18 35.63 7.56
CA TYR A 176 23.58 36.21 8.75
C TYR A 176 23.33 35.15 9.83
N VAL A 177 22.74 34.02 9.46
CA VAL A 177 22.46 32.92 10.39
C VAL A 177 23.75 32.36 10.97
N GLU A 178 24.78 32.15 10.16
CA GLU A 178 26.10 31.69 10.63
C GLU A 178 26.67 32.59 11.73
N LYS A 179 26.45 33.91 11.63
CA LYS A 179 26.93 34.89 12.63
C LYS A 179 26.09 34.96 13.90
N ASN A 180 24.81 34.63 13.81
CA ASN A 180 23.85 34.77 14.91
C ASN A 180 23.37 33.41 15.46
N GLN A 181 24.03 32.32 15.10
CA GLN A 181 23.77 31.01 15.69
C GLN A 181 24.27 30.98 17.15
N ASP A 182 23.35 31.01 18.10
CA ASP A 182 23.68 30.81 19.53
C ASP A 182 23.90 29.32 19.88
N GLY A 183 24.45 28.55 18.93
CA GLY A 183 24.74 27.12 19.05
C GLY A 183 23.63 26.16 18.64
N GLU A 184 22.48 26.65 18.18
CA GLU A 184 21.29 25.84 17.83
C GLU A 184 21.16 25.50 16.32
N GLY A 185 22.22 25.63 15.53
CA GLY A 185 22.26 25.15 14.14
C GLY A 185 21.27 25.83 13.18
N PHE A 186 20.85 25.10 12.15
CA PHE A 186 19.96 25.60 11.09
C PHE A 186 18.48 25.66 11.53
N ASP A 187 18.10 24.98 12.63
CA ASP A 187 16.71 24.90 13.09
C ASP A 187 16.16 26.21 13.69
N VAL A 188 17.05 27.11 14.13
CA VAL A 188 16.67 28.45 14.65
C VAL A 188 16.04 29.33 13.59
N ILE A 189 16.31 29.03 12.32
CA ILE A 189 15.91 29.83 11.16
C ILE A 189 14.38 29.95 11.08
N ASP A 190 13.65 28.91 11.48
CA ASP A 190 12.18 28.88 11.42
C ASP A 190 11.55 29.91 12.37
N VAL A 191 12.20 30.19 13.50
CA VAL A 191 11.72 31.16 14.51
C VAL A 191 12.13 32.60 14.18
N SER A 192 13.22 32.77 13.42
CA SER A 192 13.82 34.07 13.15
C SER A 192 13.32 34.73 11.86
N LEU A 193 12.94 33.95 10.85
CA LEU A 193 12.53 34.49 9.54
C LEU A 193 11.33 35.44 9.60
N ASP A 194 10.36 35.19 10.49
CA ASP A 194 9.19 36.05 10.67
C ASP A 194 9.54 37.41 11.28
N GLU A 195 10.62 37.51 12.07
CA GLU A 195 11.14 38.77 12.60
C GLU A 195 11.90 39.57 11.52
N PHE A 196 12.55 38.87 10.59
CA PHE A 196 13.40 39.46 9.55
C PHE A 196 12.65 39.79 8.25
N LEU A 197 11.48 39.18 8.01
CA LEU A 197 10.67 39.36 6.80
C LEU A 197 9.22 39.76 7.15
N PRO A 198 8.98 40.88 7.86
CA PRO A 198 7.62 41.33 8.15
C PRO A 198 6.84 41.63 6.85
N ASP A 199 7.55 42.08 5.81
CA ASP A 199 7.06 42.27 4.46
C ASP A 199 7.97 41.51 3.49
N THR A 200 7.57 40.29 3.12
CA THR A 200 8.31 39.49 2.16
C THR A 200 8.36 40.18 0.80
N PRO A 201 9.55 40.38 0.21
CA PRO A 201 9.64 40.98 -1.10
C PRO A 201 8.93 40.09 -2.13
N MET A 202 8.17 40.72 -3.04
CA MET A 202 7.40 40.08 -4.11
C MET A 202 6.13 39.32 -3.69
N ASN A 203 5.58 39.55 -2.48
CA ASN A 203 4.40 38.84 -1.96
C ASN A 203 4.60 37.30 -1.91
N LEU A 204 5.85 36.86 -1.76
CA LEU A 204 6.17 35.45 -1.59
C LEU A 204 5.94 35.06 -0.12
N SER A 205 5.49 33.85 0.16
CA SER A 205 5.26 33.43 1.54
C SER A 205 6.60 33.18 2.27
N SER A 206 6.64 33.30 3.60
CA SER A 206 7.86 33.05 4.38
C SER A 206 8.34 31.61 4.21
N GLU A 207 7.42 30.65 4.04
CA GLU A 207 7.73 29.24 3.79
C GLU A 207 8.44 29.05 2.44
N PHE A 208 8.13 29.87 1.44
CA PHE A 208 8.83 29.84 0.16
C PHE A 208 10.29 30.28 0.33
N PHE A 209 10.54 31.33 1.12
CA PHE A 209 11.90 31.78 1.43
C PHE A 209 12.68 30.73 2.23
N LEU A 210 12.04 30.09 3.21
CA LEU A 210 12.63 29.00 3.97
C LEU A 210 13.05 27.84 3.04
N GLY A 211 12.16 27.42 2.13
CA GLY A 211 12.47 26.38 1.16
C GLY A 211 13.61 26.75 0.21
N ALA A 212 13.64 28.00 -0.26
CA ALA A 212 14.73 28.52 -1.09
C ALA A 212 16.06 28.54 -0.32
N LEU A 213 16.04 28.99 0.94
CA LEU A 213 17.20 29.02 1.81
C LEU A 213 17.75 27.62 2.08
N TYR A 214 16.88 26.67 2.43
CA TYR A 214 17.25 25.27 2.65
C TYR A 214 17.87 24.63 1.40
N THR A 215 17.34 24.98 0.22
CA THR A 215 17.89 24.51 -1.06
C THR A 215 19.30 25.06 -1.27
N GLN A 216 19.54 26.35 -1.02
CA GLN A 216 20.87 26.95 -1.14
C GLN A 216 21.84 26.42 -0.09
N TYR A 217 21.38 26.20 1.14
CA TYR A 217 22.14 25.56 2.21
C TYR A 217 22.61 24.16 1.80
N SER A 218 21.67 23.30 1.39
CA SER A 218 21.95 21.92 0.96
C SER A 218 22.91 21.88 -0.22
N LEU A 219 22.77 22.83 -1.14
CA LEU A 219 23.65 22.98 -2.29
C LEU A 219 25.08 23.32 -1.84
N LEU A 220 25.25 24.33 -0.98
CA LEU A 220 26.57 24.71 -0.47
C LEU A 220 27.23 23.61 0.38
N LEU A 221 26.42 22.90 1.17
CA LEU A 221 26.86 21.72 1.92
C LEU A 221 27.37 20.62 0.98
N SER A 222 26.63 20.32 -0.09
CA SER A 222 27.03 19.30 -1.08
C SER A 222 28.33 19.64 -1.82
N TYR A 223 28.63 20.93 -1.97
CA TYR A 223 29.88 21.42 -2.56
C TYR A 223 31.03 21.51 -1.55
N GLY A 224 30.78 21.26 -0.27
CA GLY A 224 31.78 21.36 0.80
C GLY A 224 32.14 22.79 1.19
N PHE A 225 31.28 23.77 0.85
CA PHE A 225 31.43 25.16 1.29
C PHE A 225 30.82 25.43 2.67
N ILE A 226 30.05 24.48 3.20
CA ILE A 226 29.54 24.51 4.56
C ILE A 226 30.08 23.29 5.29
N GLN A 227 30.56 23.50 6.52
CA GLN A 227 30.99 22.44 7.43
C GLN A 227 30.09 22.45 8.66
N GLU A 228 29.47 21.32 8.96
CA GLU A 228 28.71 21.09 10.18
C GLU A 228 29.65 20.50 11.24
N GLU A 229 29.67 21.08 12.45
CA GLU A 229 30.52 20.56 13.53
C GLU A 229 29.94 19.29 14.18
N VAL A 230 28.60 19.16 14.21
CA VAL A 230 27.82 18.04 14.74
C VAL A 230 26.51 17.94 13.93
N GLU A 231 25.90 16.75 13.86
CA GLU A 231 24.53 16.58 13.33
C GLU A 231 23.56 17.50 14.12
N ASP A 232 22.85 18.38 13.41
CA ASP A 232 22.01 19.47 13.94
C ASP A 232 22.77 20.58 14.73
N GLY A 233 24.09 20.65 14.57
CA GLY A 233 24.94 21.65 15.22
C GLY A 233 25.12 22.96 14.44
N PRO A 234 25.91 23.90 15.00
CA PRO A 234 26.28 25.12 14.28
C PRO A 234 27.04 24.77 13.00
N PHE A 235 26.79 25.54 11.95
CA PHE A 235 27.45 25.40 10.67
C PHE A 235 28.41 26.56 10.41
N LYS A 236 29.49 26.31 9.68
CA LYS A 236 30.46 27.34 9.27
C LYS A 236 30.55 27.40 7.77
N ILE A 237 30.42 28.61 7.23
CA ILE A 237 30.60 28.86 5.80
C ILE A 237 32.09 29.05 5.55
N ASP A 238 32.57 28.50 4.43
CA ASP A 238 33.94 28.69 3.97
C ASP A 238 34.33 30.18 3.99
N PRO A 239 35.46 30.57 4.61
CA PRO A 239 35.82 31.97 4.79
C PRO A 239 35.91 32.76 3.49
N ASP A 240 36.41 32.15 2.41
CA ASP A 240 36.55 32.80 1.11
C ASP A 240 35.17 33.05 0.50
N LEU A 241 34.27 32.07 0.58
CA LEU A 241 32.89 32.23 0.11
C LEU A 241 32.14 33.29 0.93
N ARG A 242 32.32 33.30 2.25
CA ARG A 242 31.67 34.29 3.13
C ARG A 242 32.13 35.71 2.79
N GLU A 243 33.42 35.92 2.62
CA GLU A 243 33.97 37.22 2.23
C GLU A 243 33.41 37.67 0.87
N PHE A 244 33.36 36.74 -0.09
CA PHE A 244 32.77 36.98 -1.40
C PHE A 244 31.28 37.38 -1.31
N ILE A 245 30.47 36.65 -0.53
CA ILE A 245 29.02 36.94 -0.37
C ILE A 245 28.80 38.35 0.19
N VAL A 246 29.58 38.76 1.18
CA VAL A 246 29.40 40.06 1.84
C VAL A 246 29.89 41.23 0.98
N ASN A 247 30.99 41.04 0.27
CA ASN A 247 31.70 42.13 -0.41
C ASN A 247 31.39 42.22 -1.90
N GLU A 248 31.36 41.08 -2.61
CA GLU A 248 31.37 41.02 -4.07
C GLU A 248 30.03 40.59 -4.67
N MET A 249 29.25 39.77 -3.97
CA MET A 249 27.98 39.22 -4.49
C MET A 249 26.88 40.24 -4.77
N PRO A 250 26.64 41.29 -3.94
CA PRO A 250 25.54 42.22 -4.17
C PRO A 250 25.82 43.02 -5.43
N THR A 251 25.20 42.62 -6.53
CA THR A 251 25.40 43.29 -7.81
C THR A 251 24.76 44.67 -7.70
N ASN A 252 25.54 45.72 -8.00
CA ASN A 252 25.04 47.09 -8.06
C ASN A 252 24.15 47.24 -9.32
N ARG A 253 23.01 46.55 -9.33
CA ARG A 253 22.02 46.57 -10.42
C ARG A 253 21.40 47.95 -10.37
N GLY A 254 21.84 48.81 -11.30
CA GLY A 254 21.69 50.26 -11.20
C GLY A 254 20.30 50.74 -10.77
N ASN A 255 20.28 51.67 -9.81
CA ASN A 255 19.30 52.69 -9.38
C ASN A 255 17.77 52.53 -9.61
N ASN A 256 17.27 51.41 -10.12
CA ASN A 256 15.85 51.13 -10.12
C ASN A 256 15.47 50.73 -8.70
N SER A 257 14.70 51.61 -8.04
CA SER A 257 14.14 51.47 -6.69
C SER A 257 13.08 50.36 -6.65
N ASN A 258 13.48 49.13 -6.95
CA ASN A 258 12.67 47.96 -6.66
C ASN A 258 12.81 47.67 -5.16
N SER A 259 11.68 47.43 -4.48
CA SER A 259 11.61 47.01 -3.07
C SER A 259 12.59 45.89 -2.71
N TYR A 260 12.94 45.06 -3.69
CA TYR A 260 13.96 44.02 -3.57
C TYR A 260 15.37 44.54 -3.27
N ASN A 261 15.80 45.62 -3.91
CA ASN A 261 17.13 46.19 -3.70
C ASN A 261 17.23 46.82 -2.30
N GLU A 262 16.16 47.44 -1.83
CA GLU A 262 16.07 47.98 -0.47
C GLU A 262 16.20 46.85 0.56
N PHE A 263 15.48 45.75 0.36
CA PHE A 263 15.60 44.55 1.16
C PHE A 263 17.03 43.98 1.19
N LEU A 264 17.68 43.80 0.02
CA LEU A 264 19.07 43.35 -0.04
C LEU A 264 20.04 44.31 0.68
N HIS A 265 19.82 45.62 0.56
CA HIS A 265 20.64 46.62 1.24
C HIS A 265 20.48 46.57 2.75
N GLU A 266 19.25 46.40 3.24
CA GLU A 266 18.96 46.25 4.66
C GLU A 266 19.60 44.96 5.22
N LEU A 267 19.41 43.85 4.53
CA LEU A 267 19.97 42.57 4.95
C LEU A 267 21.51 42.59 4.94
N LYS A 268 22.12 43.24 3.93
CA LYS A 268 23.57 43.49 3.90
C LYS A 268 24.04 44.35 5.08
N ARG A 269 23.25 45.37 5.46
CA ARG A 269 23.57 46.23 6.62
C ARG A 269 23.55 45.42 7.91
N MET A 270 22.57 44.53 8.08
CA MET A 270 22.48 43.63 9.23
C MET A 270 23.67 42.67 9.28
N VAL A 271 23.98 41.99 8.17
CA VAL A 271 25.13 41.07 8.07
C VAL A 271 26.47 41.76 8.40
N LYS A 272 26.61 43.06 8.09
CA LYS A 272 27.82 43.83 8.43
C LYS A 272 27.84 44.37 9.86
N ALA A 273 26.69 44.50 10.50
CA ALA A 273 26.56 45.01 11.86
C ALA A 273 26.76 43.90 12.91
N SER A 274 26.39 42.66 12.58
CA SER A 274 26.70 41.43 13.32
C SER A 274 28.18 41.05 13.20
#